data_AF-D6K839-F1
#
_entry.id   AF-D6K839-F1
#
_cell.length_a   1.000
_cell.length_b   1.000
_cell.length_c   1.000
_cell.angle_alpha   90.00
_cell.angle_beta   90.00
_cell.angle_gamma   90.00
#
_symmetry.space_group_name_H-M   'P 1'
#
loop_
_entity.id
_entity.type
_entity.pdbx_description
1 polymer ?
#
loop_
_entity_poly.entity_id
_entity_poly.type
_entity_poly.pdbx_seq_one_letter_code
_entity_poly.pdbx_strand_id
1 'polypeptide(L)'
;MSEVRLADLADLADLAGHDLVLFPRAQAPGWYDRLLDVCRTEGFVPGRLRHASHPEFLPALVTAGHGIAFDRGPAARKEPRVAWRPLAGRPLAQRISGAWPAGRGAHPAARHFAACAAEVLSRDHTAGPHRPFPPAAPRPWTVVHDGPGEKSDDDR
;
A
#
# COMPACT_ATOMS: atom_id res chain seq x y z
N MET A 1 -19.75 -10.36 12.49
CA MET A 1 -19.50 -9.14 11.68
C MET A 1 -20.14 -7.99 12.43
N SER A 2 -19.36 -7.18 13.12
CA SER A 2 -19.88 -6.00 13.83
C SER A 2 -20.29 -4.96 12.79
N GLU A 3 -21.55 -4.53 12.85
CA GLU A 3 -22.12 -3.50 11.99
C GLU A 3 -21.48 -2.16 12.36
N VAL A 4 -20.52 -1.70 11.55
CA VAL A 4 -19.90 -0.37 11.69
C VAL A 4 -20.97 0.66 11.35
N ARG A 5 -21.38 1.49 12.32
CA ARG A 5 -22.40 2.51 12.06
C ARG A 5 -21.77 3.65 11.26
N LEU A 6 -22.57 4.34 10.44
CA LEU A 6 -22.10 5.46 9.63
C LEU A 6 -21.41 6.55 10.47
N ALA A 7 -21.84 6.75 11.72
CA ALA A 7 -21.25 7.69 12.68
C ALA A 7 -19.83 7.29 13.15
N ASP A 8 -19.44 6.03 13.00
CA ASP A 8 -18.10 5.55 13.38
C ASP A 8 -17.06 5.79 12.27
N LEU A 9 -17.53 6.05 11.04
CA LEU A 9 -16.70 6.40 9.90
C LEU A 9 -16.26 7.87 10.00
N ALA A 10 -15.04 8.16 9.56
CA ALA A 10 -14.54 9.52 9.41
C ALA A 10 -14.43 9.88 7.93
N ASP A 11 -14.99 11.02 7.52
CA ASP A 11 -14.64 11.63 6.23
C ASP A 11 -13.26 12.26 6.34
N LEU A 12 -12.53 12.36 5.22
CA LEU A 12 -11.22 13.02 5.24
C LEU A 12 -11.34 14.50 5.66
N ALA A 13 -12.38 15.18 5.21
CA ALA A 13 -12.66 16.57 5.59
C ALA A 13 -12.80 16.77 7.13
N ASP A 14 -13.28 15.77 7.86
CA ASP A 14 -13.40 15.83 9.34
C ASP A 14 -12.03 15.89 10.03
N LEU A 15 -10.96 15.56 9.32
CA LEU A 15 -9.58 15.55 9.84
C LEU A 15 -8.91 16.92 9.67
N ALA A 16 -9.58 17.91 9.10
CA ALA A 16 -9.07 19.25 8.92
C ALA A 16 -8.56 19.85 10.24
N GLY A 17 -7.37 20.47 10.19
CA GLY A 17 -6.71 21.05 11.38
C GLY A 17 -5.80 20.08 12.14
N HIS A 18 -5.81 18.77 11.83
CA HIS A 18 -4.86 17.82 12.40
C HIS A 18 -3.51 17.80 11.66
N ASP A 19 -2.43 17.58 12.41
CA ASP A 19 -1.13 17.15 11.87
C ASP A 19 -1.20 15.70 11.38
N LEU A 20 -0.34 15.34 10.43
CA LEU A 20 -0.28 13.98 9.87
C LEU A 20 1.11 13.34 10.11
N VAL A 21 1.09 12.16 10.71
CA VAL A 21 2.25 11.26 10.83
C VAL A 21 2.19 10.21 9.72
N LEU A 22 3.26 10.10 8.95
CA LEU A 22 3.33 9.24 7.77
C LEU A 22 4.76 8.75 7.52
N PHE A 23 4.98 7.77 6.64
CA PHE A 23 6.32 7.28 6.30
C PHE A 23 7.14 8.33 5.50
N PRO A 24 8.48 8.35 5.59
CA PRO A 24 9.31 9.22 4.75
C PRO A 24 9.06 9.00 3.26
N ARG A 25 8.99 10.09 2.48
CA ARG A 25 8.75 10.03 1.02
C ARG A 25 9.67 9.05 0.29
N ALA A 26 10.93 8.92 0.74
CA ALA A 26 11.92 8.02 0.15
C ALA A 26 11.49 6.53 0.15
N GLN A 27 10.63 6.10 1.07
CA GLN A 27 10.22 4.70 1.18
C GLN A 27 9.17 4.30 0.13
N ALA A 28 8.29 5.23 -0.23
CA ALA A 28 7.30 4.99 -1.28
C ALA A 28 6.86 6.32 -1.92
N PRO A 29 7.69 6.94 -2.78
CA PRO A 29 7.43 8.29 -3.29
C PRO A 29 6.07 8.44 -3.97
N GLY A 30 5.72 7.48 -4.83
CA GLY A 30 4.44 7.52 -5.56
C GLY A 30 3.21 7.33 -4.65
N TRP A 31 3.33 6.56 -3.56
CA TRP A 31 2.25 6.41 -2.60
C TRP A 31 2.15 7.63 -1.67
N TYR A 32 3.29 8.18 -1.26
CA TYR A 32 3.38 9.41 -0.48
C TYR A 32 2.65 10.55 -1.18
N ASP A 33 3.01 10.81 -2.44
CA ASP A 33 2.46 11.91 -3.22
C ASP A 33 0.96 11.70 -3.48
N ARG A 34 0.55 10.46 -3.84
CA ARG A 34 -0.87 10.12 -4.03
C ARG A 34 -1.68 10.32 -2.75
N LEU A 35 -1.18 9.88 -1.61
CA LEU A 35 -1.90 9.98 -0.35
C LEU A 35 -2.18 11.44 0.00
N LEU A 36 -1.16 12.31 -0.10
CA LEU A 36 -1.34 13.75 0.17
C LEU A 36 -2.26 14.42 -0.86
N ASP A 37 -2.23 13.98 -2.11
CA ASP A 37 -3.11 14.49 -3.16
C ASP A 37 -4.58 14.12 -2.92
N VAL A 38 -4.84 12.87 -2.51
CA VAL A 38 -6.18 12.42 -2.10
C VAL A 38 -6.64 13.19 -0.88
N CYS A 39 -5.80 13.34 0.16
CA CYS A 39 -6.15 14.15 1.33
C CYS A 39 -6.60 15.56 0.90
N ARG A 40 -5.79 16.24 0.08
CA ARG A 40 -6.11 17.60 -0.38
C ARG A 40 -7.42 17.67 -1.15
N THR A 41 -7.63 16.74 -2.09
CA THR A 41 -8.81 16.69 -2.96
C THR A 41 -10.09 16.43 -2.16
N GLU A 42 -9.98 15.64 -1.09
CA GLU A 42 -11.09 15.26 -0.21
C GLU A 42 -11.23 16.20 1.01
N GLY A 43 -10.64 17.40 0.97
CA GLY A 43 -10.83 18.45 1.98
C GLY A 43 -9.90 18.40 3.20
N PHE A 44 -8.90 17.53 3.21
CA PHE A 44 -7.90 17.44 4.28
C PHE A 44 -6.51 17.94 3.84
N VAL A 45 -6.09 19.07 4.40
CA VAL A 45 -4.70 19.56 4.24
C VAL A 45 -4.02 19.51 5.62
N PRO A 46 -3.05 18.60 5.84
CA PRO A 46 -2.36 18.51 7.13
C PRO A 46 -1.60 19.80 7.45
N GLY A 47 -1.65 20.25 8.71
CA GLY A 47 -0.90 21.41 9.17
C GLY A 47 0.61 21.18 9.11
N ARG A 48 1.08 20.13 9.82
CA ARG A 48 2.46 19.66 9.78
C ARG A 48 2.54 18.19 9.41
N LEU A 49 3.59 17.84 8.67
CA LEU A 49 3.96 16.45 8.37
C LEU A 49 5.08 16.00 9.30
N ARG A 50 4.92 14.82 9.89
CA ARG A 50 5.94 14.16 10.70
C ARG A 50 6.21 12.78 10.14
N HIS A 51 7.46 12.36 10.16
CA HIS A 51 7.84 11.08 9.57
C HIS A 51 8.12 10.01 10.60
N ALA A 52 7.45 8.86 10.44
CA ALA A 52 7.75 7.62 11.15
C ALA A 52 8.47 6.68 10.19
N SER A 53 9.78 6.46 10.39
CA SER A 53 10.58 5.62 9.48
C SER A 53 10.21 4.13 9.54
N HIS A 54 9.54 3.69 10.61
CA HIS A 54 9.00 2.34 10.69
C HIS A 54 7.54 2.37 11.16
N PRO A 55 6.69 1.46 10.65
CA PRO A 55 5.26 1.44 10.97
C PRO A 55 4.95 1.33 12.47
N GLU A 56 5.79 0.63 13.23
CA GLU A 56 5.66 0.47 14.68
C GLU A 56 5.81 1.78 15.48
N PHE A 57 6.41 2.82 14.89
CA PHE A 57 6.53 4.13 15.52
C PHE A 57 5.29 5.02 15.29
N LEU A 58 4.42 4.68 14.34
CA LEU A 58 3.20 5.46 14.10
C LEU A 58 2.32 5.55 15.36
N PRO A 59 1.96 4.44 16.05
CA PRO A 59 1.14 4.52 17.26
C PRO A 59 1.79 5.33 18.39
N ALA A 60 3.12 5.26 18.53
CA ALA A 60 3.84 6.00 19.55
C ALA A 60 3.75 7.52 19.33
N LEU A 61 3.94 7.98 18.08
CA LEU A 61 3.82 9.40 17.74
C LEU A 61 2.37 9.91 17.88
N VAL A 62 1.38 9.10 17.48
CA VAL A 62 -0.04 9.44 17.65
C VAL A 62 -0.38 9.56 19.15
N THR A 63 0.05 8.59 19.97
CA THR A 63 -0.19 8.60 21.42
C THR A 63 0.50 9.79 22.11
N ALA A 64 1.64 10.23 21.59
CA ALA A 64 2.34 11.43 22.04
C ALA A 64 1.69 12.75 21.57
N GLY A 65 0.55 12.71 20.87
CA GLY A 65 -0.18 13.89 20.43
C GLY A 65 0.44 14.59 19.22
N HIS A 66 1.26 13.90 18.44
CA HIS A 66 1.93 14.50 17.28
C HIS A 66 1.08 14.53 16.00
N GLY A 67 -0.17 14.08 16.06
CA GLY A 67 -1.12 14.11 14.95
C GLY A 67 -1.88 12.80 14.79
N ILE A 68 -2.47 12.62 13.62
CA ILE A 68 -3.14 11.39 13.20
C ILE A 68 -2.25 10.56 12.27
N ALA A 69 -2.60 9.31 12.02
CA ALA A 69 -1.91 8.44 11.08
C ALA A 69 -2.90 7.60 10.27
N PHE A 70 -2.52 7.23 9.05
CA PHE A 70 -3.24 6.24 8.25
C PHE A 70 -2.48 4.91 8.25
N ASP A 71 -3.21 3.82 8.48
CA ASP A 71 -2.68 2.45 8.48
C ASP A 71 -3.78 1.49 7.96
N ARG A 72 -3.46 0.20 7.83
CA ARG A 72 -4.41 -0.87 7.52
C ARG A 72 -5.01 -1.51 8.78
N GLY A 73 -4.52 -1.13 9.97
CA GLY A 73 -5.08 -1.54 11.26
C GLY A 73 -4.26 -2.54 12.09
N PRO A 74 -3.41 -3.46 11.57
CA PRO A 74 -2.75 -4.46 12.40
C PRO A 74 -1.78 -3.90 13.45
N ALA A 75 -1.07 -2.80 13.16
CA ALA A 75 -0.13 -2.21 14.10
C ALA A 75 -0.87 -1.30 15.10
N ALA A 76 -1.76 -0.45 14.62
CA ALA A 76 -2.53 0.46 15.48
C ALA A 76 -3.46 -0.25 16.46
N ARG A 77 -4.06 -1.41 16.10
CA ARG A 77 -4.93 -2.20 17.00
C ARG A 77 -4.22 -2.75 18.24
N LYS A 78 -2.89 -2.72 18.28
CA LYS A 78 -2.11 -3.19 19.43
C LYS A 78 -1.94 -2.13 20.52
N GLU A 79 -2.27 -0.86 20.24
CA GLU A 79 -2.16 0.24 21.20
C GLU A 79 -3.56 0.68 21.68
N PRO A 80 -3.98 0.31 22.91
CA PRO A 80 -5.33 0.57 23.40
C PRO A 80 -5.64 2.05 23.61
N ARG A 81 -4.63 2.93 23.68
CA ARG A 81 -4.81 4.38 23.82
C ARG A 81 -5.13 5.10 22.50
N VAL A 82 -5.02 4.41 21.36
CA VAL A 82 -5.30 4.98 20.04
C VAL A 82 -6.70 4.59 19.59
N ALA A 83 -7.52 5.60 19.28
CA ALA A 83 -8.82 5.36 18.65
C ALA A 83 -8.63 5.01 17.17
N TRP A 84 -9.18 3.87 16.75
CA TRP A 84 -9.18 3.45 15.35
C TRP A 84 -10.52 3.76 14.70
N ARG A 85 -10.51 4.60 13.66
CA ARG A 85 -11.72 4.93 12.89
C ARG A 85 -11.52 4.58 11.41
N PRO A 86 -12.42 3.79 10.80
CA PRO A 86 -12.40 3.57 9.36
C PRO A 86 -12.71 4.89 8.60
N LEU A 87 -12.05 5.09 7.46
CA LEU A 87 -12.40 6.20 6.57
C LEU A 87 -13.64 5.85 5.75
N ALA A 88 -14.60 6.78 5.71
CA ALA A 88 -15.76 6.70 4.82
C ALA A 88 -15.29 6.64 3.35
N GLY A 89 -15.98 5.88 2.50
CA GLY A 89 -15.72 5.83 1.05
C GLY A 89 -14.41 5.15 0.60
N ARG A 90 -13.51 4.76 1.52
CA ARG A 90 -12.19 4.16 1.23
C ARG A 90 -11.31 5.01 0.27
N PRO A 91 -11.12 6.32 0.51
CA PRO A 91 -10.38 7.21 -0.38
C PRO A 91 -8.91 6.79 -0.53
N LEU A 92 -8.33 6.19 0.51
CA LEU A 92 -6.94 5.73 0.53
C LEU A 92 -6.84 4.25 0.15
N ALA A 93 -7.06 3.95 -1.13
CA ALA A 93 -6.93 2.60 -1.68
C ALA A 93 -5.56 2.37 -2.32
N GLN A 94 -4.86 1.33 -1.89
CA GLN A 94 -3.62 0.87 -2.51
C GLN A 94 -3.84 -0.48 -3.20
N ARG A 95 -3.50 -0.55 -4.49
CA ARG A 95 -3.51 -1.78 -5.28
C ARG A 95 -2.11 -2.41 -5.25
N ILE A 96 -2.06 -3.70 -4.98
CA ILE A 96 -0.86 -4.54 -5.13
C ILE A 96 -1.04 -5.35 -6.41
N SER A 97 -0.01 -5.49 -7.24
CA SER A 97 -0.08 -6.24 -8.49
C SER A 97 1.25 -6.91 -8.77
N GLY A 98 1.18 -8.14 -9.29
CA GLY A 98 2.34 -8.84 -9.83
C GLY A 98 2.72 -8.26 -11.19
N ALA A 99 4.01 -8.18 -11.47
CA ALA A 99 4.55 -7.78 -12.76
C ALA A 99 5.63 -8.78 -13.19
N TRP A 100 5.68 -9.10 -14.47
CA TRP A 100 6.67 -10.00 -15.06
C TRP A 100 7.09 -9.49 -16.44
N PRO A 101 8.29 -9.88 -16.93
CA PRO A 101 8.75 -9.50 -18.27
C PRO A 101 7.78 -10.00 -19.35
N ALA A 102 7.50 -9.14 -20.33
CA ALA A 102 6.63 -9.48 -21.45
C ALA A 102 7.35 -10.24 -22.60
N GLY A 103 8.68 -10.13 -22.68
CA GLY A 103 9.48 -10.62 -23.82
C GLY A 103 10.17 -11.97 -23.60
N ARG A 104 11.01 -12.07 -22.57
CA ARG A 104 11.60 -13.35 -22.17
C ARG A 104 10.58 -14.03 -21.26
N GLY A 105 10.05 -15.18 -21.68
CA GLY A 105 8.97 -15.86 -20.98
C GLY A 105 9.18 -15.86 -19.46
N ALA A 106 8.18 -15.39 -18.73
CA ALA A 106 8.23 -15.40 -17.27
C ALA A 106 8.62 -16.79 -16.77
N HIS A 107 9.40 -16.86 -15.69
CA HIS A 107 9.81 -18.14 -15.10
C HIS A 107 8.57 -19.06 -14.96
N PRO A 108 8.66 -20.37 -15.25
CA PRO A 108 7.49 -21.27 -15.20
C PRO A 108 6.71 -21.21 -13.88
N ALA A 109 7.42 -20.99 -12.76
CA ALA A 109 6.81 -20.83 -11.44
C ALA A 109 6.00 -19.53 -11.26
N ALA A 110 6.16 -18.51 -12.11
CA ALA A 110 5.47 -17.23 -11.98
C ALA A 110 3.94 -17.39 -12.08
N ARG A 111 3.46 -18.26 -12.98
CA ARG A 111 2.03 -18.57 -13.10
C ARG A 111 1.49 -19.27 -11.85
N HIS A 112 2.27 -20.22 -11.32
CA HIS A 112 1.90 -20.95 -10.10
C HIS A 112 1.85 -20.01 -8.89
N PHE A 113 2.90 -19.20 -8.70
CA PHE A 113 2.93 -18.17 -7.67
C PHE A 113 1.76 -17.19 -7.80
N ALA A 114 1.48 -16.69 -9.01
CA ALA A 114 0.36 -15.77 -9.23
C ALA A 114 -0.99 -16.39 -8.88
N ALA A 115 -1.19 -17.68 -9.18
CA ALA A 115 -2.40 -18.41 -8.80
C ALA A 115 -2.52 -18.54 -7.27
N CYS A 116 -1.46 -18.99 -6.59
CA CYS A 116 -1.44 -19.08 -5.12
C CYS A 116 -1.65 -17.72 -4.45
N ALA A 117 -0.98 -16.67 -4.96
CA ALA A 117 -1.16 -15.32 -4.47
C ALA A 117 -2.61 -14.85 -4.66
N ALA A 118 -3.21 -15.05 -5.83
CA ALA A 118 -4.60 -14.69 -6.08
C ALA A 118 -5.56 -15.41 -5.12
N GLU A 119 -5.35 -16.71 -4.89
CA GLU A 119 -6.14 -17.51 -3.95
C GLU A 119 -6.06 -16.93 -2.53
N VAL A 120 -4.85 -16.74 -1.99
CA VAL A 120 -4.64 -16.20 -0.62
C VAL A 120 -5.21 -14.79 -0.51
N LEU A 121 -4.89 -13.91 -1.45
CA LEU A 121 -5.35 -12.53 -1.45
C LEU A 121 -6.88 -12.43 -1.56
N SER A 122 -7.55 -13.37 -2.26
CA SER A 122 -9.02 -13.38 -2.35
C SER A 122 -9.72 -13.81 -1.05
N ARG A 123 -9.05 -14.62 -0.21
CA ARG A 123 -9.57 -15.05 1.09
C ARG A 123 -9.49 -13.95 2.14
N ASP A 124 -8.39 -13.21 2.13
CA ASP A 124 -8.02 -12.32 3.23
C ASP A 124 -8.33 -10.84 2.97
N HIS A 125 -8.76 -10.47 1.75
CA HIS A 125 -8.96 -9.07 1.38
C HIS A 125 -10.36 -8.81 0.84
N THR A 126 -10.96 -7.70 1.27
CA THR A 126 -12.14 -7.17 0.56
C THR A 126 -11.65 -6.61 -0.78
N ALA A 127 -11.74 -7.41 -1.82
CA ALA A 127 -11.45 -7.00 -3.19
C ALA A 127 -12.33 -5.79 -3.54
N GLY A 128 -11.68 -4.64 -3.76
CA GLY A 128 -12.33 -3.49 -4.40
C GLY A 128 -12.51 -3.76 -5.90
N PRO A 129 -13.37 -2.99 -6.59
CA PRO A 129 -13.57 -3.13 -8.02
C PRO A 129 -12.23 -3.03 -8.77
N HIS A 130 -12.00 -3.97 -9.70
CA HIS A 130 -10.79 -4.01 -10.51
C HIS A 130 -10.79 -2.85 -11.52
N ARG A 131 -10.03 -1.78 -11.24
CA ARG A 131 -9.73 -0.74 -12.24
C ARG A 131 -8.46 -1.12 -13.01
N PRO A 132 -8.50 -1.33 -14.34
CA PRO A 132 -7.32 -1.69 -15.12
C PRO A 132 -6.20 -0.66 -14.94
N PHE A 133 -4.97 -1.14 -14.83
CA PHE A 133 -3.78 -0.30 -14.76
C PHE A 133 -3.49 0.23 -16.17
N PRO A 134 -3.34 1.56 -16.38
CA PRO A 134 -2.87 2.06 -17.66
C PRO A 134 -1.45 1.50 -17.90
N PRO A 135 -1.12 1.04 -19.12
CA PRO A 135 0.19 0.45 -19.39
C PRO A 135 1.29 1.40 -18.94
N ALA A 136 2.20 0.91 -18.08
CA ALA A 136 3.35 1.70 -17.65
C ALA A 136 4.27 1.93 -18.85
N ALA A 137 4.83 3.14 -18.95
CA ALA A 137 5.99 3.37 -19.81
C ALA A 137 7.13 2.40 -19.42
N PRO A 138 7.85 1.84 -20.40
CA PRO A 138 8.93 0.89 -20.13
C PRO A 138 9.96 1.52 -19.19
N ARG A 139 10.32 0.78 -18.13
CA ARG A 139 11.29 1.25 -17.12
C ARG A 139 12.67 0.64 -17.39
N PRO A 140 13.76 1.35 -17.07
CA PRO A 140 15.11 0.98 -17.50
C PRO A 140 15.69 -0.30 -16.86
N TRP A 141 15.05 -0.88 -15.84
CA TRP A 141 15.55 -2.05 -15.11
C TRP A 141 14.84 -3.38 -15.45
N THR A 142 14.22 -3.51 -16.63
CA THR A 142 13.49 -4.73 -17.05
C THR A 142 14.40 -5.93 -17.42
N VAL A 143 15.68 -5.93 -17.05
CA VAL A 143 16.60 -7.05 -17.33
C VAL A 143 17.13 -7.64 -16.03
N VAL A 144 16.59 -8.79 -15.59
CA VAL A 144 17.29 -9.69 -14.65
C VAL A 144 16.91 -11.16 -14.91
N HIS A 145 17.96 -12.00 -14.86
CA HIS A 145 18.06 -13.46 -14.97
C HIS A 145 18.29 -14.04 -16.37
N ASP A 146 19.58 -14.27 -16.67
CA ASP A 146 20.03 -15.40 -17.47
C ASP A 146 19.97 -16.68 -16.64
N GLY A 147 19.23 -17.68 -17.12
CA GLY A 147 19.28 -19.04 -16.58
C GLY A 147 20.66 -19.65 -16.84
N PRO A 148 21.05 -20.70 -16.08
CA PRO A 148 22.37 -21.31 -16.25
C PRO A 148 22.53 -21.78 -17.69
N GLY A 149 23.61 -21.32 -18.33
CA GLY A 149 23.95 -21.66 -19.70
C GLY A 149 23.98 -23.17 -19.86
N GLU A 150 23.22 -23.66 -20.83
CA GLU A 150 23.38 -24.99 -21.40
C GLU A 150 24.84 -25.10 -21.85
N LYS A 151 25.66 -25.84 -21.09
CA LYS A 151 26.95 -26.28 -21.62
C LYS A 151 26.62 -27.26 -22.73
N SER A 152 26.82 -26.81 -23.96
CA SER A 152 27.03 -27.65 -25.12
C SER A 152 28.15 -28.63 -24.78
N ASP A 153 27.79 -29.87 -24.48
CA ASP A 153 28.73 -30.97 -24.44
C ASP A 153 28.90 -31.43 -25.90
N ASP A 154 29.71 -30.66 -26.62
CA ASP A 154 30.34 -31.05 -27.87
C ASP A 154 31.81 -31.27 -27.54
N ASP A 155 32.15 -32.45 -27.03
CA ASP A 155 33.47 -33.06 -27.21
C ASP A 155 33.42 -34.58 -26.95
N ARG A 156 33.39 -35.34 -28.06
CA ARG A 156 34.08 -36.63 -28.29
C ARG A 156 33.48 -37.96 -27.81
#